data_AF-A0A950AP31-F1
#
_entry.id   AF-A0A950AP31-F1
#
_cell.length_a   1.000
_cell.length_b   1.000
_cell.length_c   1.000
_cell.angle_alpha   90.00
_cell.angle_beta   90.00
_cell.angle_gamma   90.00
#
_symmetry.space_group_name_H-M   'P 1'
#
loop_
_entity.id
_entity.type
_entity.pdbx_description
1 polymer ?
#
loop_
_entity_poly.entity_id
_entity_poly.type
_entity_poly.pdbx_seq_one_letter_code
_entity_poly.pdbx_strand_id
1 'polypeptide(L)'
;MTRPRLEVAEVIRNCRDTFLQRYGAGLTSEQRRALDDLTACRTAALGGHVLGCLECGHQEVSYNSCGNRHCPKCQATAAARWLETQSADLLDTPYFHVVFTLPSALGPVAQHNPRIMYGLLMRAAAKTLLEVAANPEHLGAEVGVLAVLHTWGQNLTLHPHVHCVVTGGGLAPDASRWVAGRNDFFLPVRVLSRVFRGKFLSGLRAAFQRERLRFHGRLKALARPERFHHLLNTTPLTSV
;
A
#
# COMPACT_ATOMS: atom_id res chain seq x y z
N MET A 1 20.62 0.71 -21.02
CA MET A 1 20.30 1.20 -19.67
C MET A 1 21.53 1.06 -18.79
N THR A 2 21.99 2.15 -18.19
CA THR A 2 23.15 2.16 -17.28
C THR A 2 22.78 1.43 -15.99
N ARG A 3 23.55 0.40 -15.59
CA ARG A 3 23.32 -0.27 -14.30
C ARG A 3 23.65 0.72 -13.17
N PRO A 4 22.77 0.87 -12.17
CA PRO A 4 23.07 1.71 -11.01
C PRO A 4 24.29 1.16 -10.28
N ARG A 5 25.15 2.06 -9.76
CA ARG A 5 26.37 1.68 -9.04
C ARG A 5 26.09 0.92 -7.75
N LEU A 6 24.93 1.17 -7.13
CA LEU A 6 24.49 0.51 -5.91
C LEU A 6 23.06 -0.02 -6.08
N GLU A 7 22.86 -1.28 -5.73
CA GLU A 7 21.56 -1.93 -5.68
C GLU A 7 21.12 -2.24 -4.25
N VAL A 8 19.81 -2.36 -4.04
CA VAL A 8 19.24 -2.75 -2.73
C VAL A 8 19.85 -4.05 -2.20
N ALA A 9 20.11 -5.02 -3.08
CA ALA A 9 20.73 -6.28 -2.69
C ALA A 9 22.16 -6.11 -2.14
N GLU A 10 22.92 -5.15 -2.65
CA GLU A 10 24.28 -4.85 -2.19
C GLU A 10 24.26 -4.14 -0.85
N VAL A 11 23.35 -3.18 -0.67
CA VAL A 11 23.13 -2.52 0.63
C VAL A 11 22.73 -3.56 1.69
N ILE A 12 21.83 -4.49 1.34
CA ILE A 12 21.46 -5.58 2.24
C ILE A 12 22.68 -6.43 2.58
N ARG A 13 23.43 -6.94 1.59
CA ARG A 13 24.62 -7.76 1.83
C ARG A 13 25.63 -7.08 2.76
N ASN A 14 25.88 -5.79 2.58
CA ASN A 14 26.86 -5.04 3.37
C ASN A 14 26.38 -4.73 4.80
N CYS A 15 25.07 -4.63 5.03
CA CYS A 15 24.50 -4.20 6.31
C CYS A 15 23.77 -5.30 7.07
N ARG A 16 23.63 -6.50 6.49
CA ARG A 16 22.76 -7.58 6.96
C ARG A 16 23.07 -8.02 8.39
N ASP A 17 24.34 -8.30 8.69
CA ASP A 17 24.71 -8.86 9.99
C ASP A 17 24.49 -7.84 11.11
N THR A 18 24.90 -6.59 10.90
CA THR A 18 24.62 -5.47 11.82
C THR A 18 23.12 -5.26 12.02
N PHE A 19 22.33 -5.36 10.94
CA PHE A 19 20.87 -5.26 11.02
C PHE A 19 20.25 -6.41 11.82
N LEU A 20 20.69 -7.65 11.59
CA LEU A 20 20.20 -8.83 12.30
C LEU A 20 20.61 -8.85 13.77
N GLN A 21 21.82 -8.38 14.09
CA GLN A 21 22.26 -8.24 15.48
C GLN A 21 21.36 -7.26 16.25
N ARG A 22 20.99 -6.14 15.62
CA ARG A 22 20.20 -5.08 16.26
C ARG A 22 18.70 -5.36 16.28
N TYR A 23 18.14 -5.90 15.19
CA TYR A 23 16.70 -6.00 14.97
C TYR A 23 16.20 -7.42 14.72
N GLY A 24 17.09 -8.40 14.58
CA GLY A 24 16.74 -9.75 14.15
C GLY A 24 15.74 -10.46 15.06
N ALA A 25 15.76 -10.20 16.36
CA ALA A 25 14.81 -10.77 17.31
C ALA A 25 13.35 -10.32 17.08
N GLY A 26 13.15 -9.17 16.43
CA GLY A 26 11.83 -8.60 16.16
C GLY A 26 11.29 -8.91 14.76
N LEU A 27 12.07 -9.57 13.90
CA LEU A 27 11.64 -9.87 12.53
C LEU A 27 10.66 -11.04 12.50
N THR A 28 9.60 -10.88 11.72
CA THR A 28 8.75 -12.03 11.37
C THR A 28 9.47 -12.98 10.41
N SER A 29 8.99 -14.22 10.31
CA SER A 29 9.52 -15.20 9.36
C SER A 29 9.47 -14.68 7.92
N GLU A 30 8.41 -13.96 7.54
CA GLU A 30 8.27 -13.36 6.21
C GLU A 30 9.28 -12.24 5.96
N GLN A 31 9.55 -11.40 6.96
CA GLN A 31 10.56 -10.33 6.85
C GLN A 31 11.96 -10.92 6.73
N ARG A 32 12.27 -11.95 7.53
CA ARG A 32 13.54 -12.68 7.44
C ARG A 32 13.71 -13.31 6.07
N ARG A 33 12.68 -14.00 5.57
CA ARG A 33 12.73 -14.60 4.24
C ARG A 33 12.88 -13.56 3.13
N ALA A 34 12.20 -12.42 3.21
CA ALA A 34 12.41 -11.34 2.26
C ALA A 34 13.87 -10.85 2.28
N LEU A 35 14.46 -10.67 3.46
CA LEU A 35 15.88 -10.30 3.59
C LEU A 35 16.79 -11.34 2.92
N ASP A 36 16.55 -12.63 3.16
CA ASP A 36 17.30 -13.75 2.58
C ASP A 36 17.19 -13.80 1.06
N ASP A 37 15.97 -13.79 0.53
CA ASP A 37 15.70 -13.83 -0.90
C ASP A 37 16.35 -12.63 -1.62
N LEU A 38 16.24 -11.42 -1.06
CA LEU A 38 16.85 -10.22 -1.63
C LEU A 38 18.38 -10.25 -1.55
N THR A 39 18.96 -10.86 -0.50
CA THR A 39 20.41 -11.04 -0.36
C THR A 39 20.95 -11.96 -1.45
N ALA A 40 20.25 -13.07 -1.72
CA ALA A 40 20.64 -14.09 -2.70
C ALA A 40 20.33 -13.71 -4.15
N CYS A 41 19.45 -12.73 -4.37
CA CYS A 41 18.98 -12.34 -5.70
C CYS A 41 20.13 -12.01 -6.66
N ARG A 42 20.11 -12.62 -7.86
CA ARG A 42 21.13 -12.46 -8.92
C ARG A 42 22.55 -12.81 -8.46
N THR A 43 22.68 -13.88 -7.69
CA THR A 43 23.97 -14.47 -7.32
C THR A 43 24.03 -15.94 -7.75
N ALA A 44 25.23 -16.51 -7.75
CA ALA A 44 25.45 -17.93 -8.04
C ALA A 44 24.66 -18.88 -7.13
N ALA A 45 24.28 -18.42 -5.92
CA ALA A 45 23.47 -19.20 -4.98
C ALA A 45 22.09 -19.60 -5.53
N LEU A 46 21.57 -18.85 -6.53
CA LEU A 46 20.30 -19.16 -7.20
C LEU A 46 20.50 -19.87 -8.55
N GLY A 47 21.73 -20.24 -8.90
CA GLY A 47 22.10 -20.70 -10.23
C GLY A 47 22.04 -19.59 -11.28
N GLY A 48 22.24 -19.97 -12.55
CA GLY A 48 22.22 -19.04 -13.66
C GLY A 48 22.43 -19.70 -15.00
N HIS A 49 22.53 -18.87 -16.03
CA HIS A 49 22.76 -19.25 -17.41
C HIS A 49 24.08 -18.65 -17.90
N VAL A 50 24.77 -19.37 -18.78
CA VAL A 50 25.92 -18.86 -19.50
C VAL A 50 25.50 -18.68 -20.95
N LEU A 51 25.53 -17.43 -21.42
CA LEU A 51 25.30 -17.08 -22.81
C LEU A 51 26.66 -17.01 -23.50
N GLY A 52 26.88 -17.82 -24.52
CA GLY A 52 28.12 -17.83 -25.30
C GLY A 52 27.88 -17.35 -26.72
N CYS A 53 28.71 -16.42 -27.20
CA CYS A 53 28.77 -16.08 -28.61
C CYS A 53 29.68 -17.08 -29.34
N LEU A 54 29.13 -17.77 -30.34
CA LEU A 54 29.87 -18.79 -31.11
C LEU A 54 30.90 -18.18 -32.06
N GLU A 55 30.78 -16.89 -32.40
CA GLU A 55 31.67 -16.22 -33.36
C GLU A 55 32.92 -15.64 -32.70
N CYS A 56 32.77 -14.98 -31.54
CA CYS A 56 33.89 -14.33 -30.85
C CYS A 56 34.29 -15.02 -29.53
N GLY A 57 33.59 -16.08 -29.12
CA GLY A 57 33.85 -16.80 -27.86
C GLY A 57 33.49 -16.05 -26.59
N HIS A 58 32.90 -14.84 -26.69
CA HIS A 58 32.47 -14.07 -25.53
C HIS A 58 31.42 -14.84 -24.71
N GLN A 59 31.58 -14.86 -23.39
CA GLN A 59 30.64 -15.47 -22.46
C GLN A 59 30.10 -14.45 -21.46
N GLU A 60 28.78 -14.44 -21.27
CA GLU A 60 28.11 -13.65 -20.24
C GLU A 60 27.35 -14.59 -19.28
N VAL A 61 27.56 -14.40 -17.97
CA VAL A 61 26.83 -15.12 -16.93
C VAL A 61 25.65 -14.30 -16.46
N SER A 62 24.45 -14.89 -16.50
CA SER A 62 23.21 -14.29 -16.01
C SER A 62 22.63 -15.14 -14.87
N TYR A 63 22.74 -14.64 -13.64
CA TYR A 63 22.20 -15.33 -12.46
C TYR A 63 20.68 -15.20 -12.34
N ASN A 64 20.04 -16.19 -11.74
CA ASN A 64 18.59 -16.22 -11.56
C ASN A 64 18.09 -15.18 -10.55
N SER A 65 16.83 -14.79 -10.71
CA SER A 65 16.15 -13.82 -9.85
C SER A 65 15.50 -14.51 -8.65
N CYS A 66 15.39 -13.82 -7.51
CA CYS A 66 14.76 -14.41 -6.31
C CYS A 66 13.23 -14.53 -6.40
N GLY A 67 12.59 -13.84 -7.35
CA GLY A 67 11.14 -13.83 -7.52
C GLY A 67 10.34 -13.18 -6.38
N ASN A 68 10.99 -12.73 -5.30
CA ASN A 68 10.30 -12.17 -4.14
C ASN A 68 9.58 -10.85 -4.52
N ARG A 69 8.33 -10.69 -4.06
CA ARG A 69 7.50 -9.51 -4.31
C ARG A 69 8.03 -8.20 -3.74
N HIS A 70 9.01 -8.27 -2.83
CA HIS A 70 9.66 -7.10 -2.23
C HIS A 70 10.97 -6.75 -2.94
N CYS A 71 11.41 -7.55 -3.92
CA CYS A 71 12.64 -7.27 -4.66
C CYS A 71 12.36 -6.27 -5.79
N PRO A 72 12.89 -5.03 -5.73
CA PRO A 72 12.61 -4.02 -6.75
C PRO A 72 13.09 -4.44 -8.15
N LYS A 73 14.19 -5.21 -8.21
CA LYS A 73 14.71 -5.76 -9.47
C LYS A 73 13.79 -6.81 -10.07
N CYS A 74 13.27 -7.74 -9.26
CA CYS A 74 12.43 -8.82 -9.77
C CYS A 74 11.03 -8.33 -10.15
N GLN A 75 10.51 -7.32 -9.44
CA GLN A 75 9.15 -6.83 -9.64
C GLN A 75 9.02 -5.80 -10.74
N ALA A 76 10.11 -5.24 -11.28
CA ALA A 76 10.05 -4.22 -12.32
C ALA A 76 9.19 -4.66 -13.53
N THR A 77 9.41 -5.86 -14.06
CA THR A 77 8.64 -6.39 -15.20
C THR A 77 7.19 -6.69 -14.82
N ALA A 78 6.95 -7.26 -13.64
CA ALA A 78 5.59 -7.55 -13.17
C ALA A 78 4.79 -6.25 -12.97
N ALA A 79 5.41 -5.22 -12.41
CA ALA A 79 4.82 -3.89 -12.24
C ALA A 79 4.52 -3.22 -13.59
N ALA A 80 5.44 -3.33 -14.56
CA ALA A 80 5.21 -2.79 -15.90
C ALA A 80 4.03 -3.46 -16.63
N ARG A 81 3.94 -4.80 -16.58
CA ARG A 81 2.80 -5.55 -17.14
C ARG A 81 1.48 -5.22 -16.46
N TRP A 82 1.52 -5.09 -15.13
CA TRP A 82 0.35 -4.67 -14.37
C TRP A 82 -0.10 -3.26 -14.80
N LEU A 83 0.84 -2.31 -14.92
CA LEU A 83 0.55 -0.95 -15.36
C LEU A 83 -0.04 -0.91 -16.78
N GLU A 84 0.50 -1.70 -17.71
CA GLU A 84 -0.03 -1.81 -19.06
C GLU A 84 -1.48 -2.33 -19.04
N THR A 85 -1.75 -3.36 -18.24
CA THR A 85 -3.11 -3.90 -18.07
C THR A 85 -4.07 -2.84 -17.51
N GLN A 86 -3.68 -2.13 -16.45
CA GLN A 86 -4.55 -1.09 -15.87
C GLN A 86 -4.71 0.12 -16.80
N SER A 87 -3.68 0.44 -17.59
CA SER A 87 -3.75 1.52 -18.58
C SER A 87 -4.75 1.24 -19.69
N ALA A 88 -4.94 -0.03 -20.05
CA ALA A 88 -5.91 -0.45 -21.07
C ALA A 88 -7.37 -0.26 -20.61
N ASP A 89 -7.62 -0.23 -19.30
CA ASP A 89 -8.94 -0.02 -18.71
C ASP A 89 -9.28 1.47 -18.47
N LEU A 90 -8.38 2.39 -18.84
CA LEU A 90 -8.60 3.82 -18.65
C LEU A 90 -9.66 4.36 -19.62
N LEU A 91 -10.68 4.99 -19.06
CA LEU A 91 -11.67 5.78 -19.78
C LEU A 91 -11.12 7.15 -20.16
N ASP A 92 -11.59 7.71 -21.28
CA ASP A 92 -11.30 9.08 -21.72
C ASP A 92 -12.08 10.10 -20.89
N THR A 93 -11.59 10.34 -19.66
CA THR A 93 -12.18 11.25 -18.68
C THR A 93 -11.08 11.82 -17.78
N PRO A 94 -11.26 13.00 -17.15
CA PRO A 94 -10.32 13.46 -16.13
C PRO A 94 -10.21 12.44 -14.99
N TYR A 95 -9.05 12.40 -14.31
CA TYR A 95 -8.86 11.58 -13.12
C TYR A 95 -8.42 12.45 -11.94
N PHE A 96 -8.90 12.10 -10.76
CA PHE A 96 -8.54 12.75 -9.52
C PHE A 96 -7.70 11.84 -8.64
N HIS A 97 -6.68 12.41 -8.03
CA HIS A 97 -5.85 11.72 -7.05
C HIS A 97 -6.34 12.07 -5.64
N VAL A 98 -6.90 11.10 -4.94
CA VAL A 98 -7.41 11.26 -3.57
C VAL A 98 -6.58 10.39 -2.64
N VAL A 99 -6.13 10.94 -1.50
CA VAL A 99 -5.31 10.20 -0.55
C VAL A 99 -6.02 10.09 0.81
N PHE A 100 -6.01 8.88 1.35
CA PHE A 100 -6.53 8.61 2.70
C PHE A 100 -5.38 8.14 3.58
N THR A 101 -5.09 8.89 4.64
CA THR A 101 -3.92 8.66 5.49
C THR A 101 -4.33 8.29 6.91
N LEU A 102 -3.65 7.29 7.48
CA LEU A 102 -3.77 7.00 8.90
C LEU A 102 -2.91 7.94 9.74
N PRO A 103 -3.45 8.49 10.83
CA PRO A 103 -2.70 9.30 11.77
C PRO A 103 -1.58 8.51 12.42
N SER A 104 -0.46 9.17 12.70
CA SER A 104 0.72 8.57 13.33
C SER A 104 0.40 7.89 14.67
N ALA A 105 -0.58 8.41 15.42
CA ALA A 105 -1.06 7.83 16.67
C ALA A 105 -1.57 6.37 16.52
N LEU A 106 -2.04 5.99 15.33
CA LEU A 106 -2.47 4.62 15.02
C LEU A 106 -1.35 3.75 14.45
N GLY A 107 -0.17 4.32 14.19
CA GLY A 107 0.98 3.61 13.63
C GLY A 107 1.38 2.36 14.42
N PRO A 108 1.55 2.44 15.76
CA PRO A 108 1.86 1.26 16.57
C PRO A 108 0.78 0.17 16.49
N VAL A 109 -0.51 0.56 16.46
CA VAL A 109 -1.63 -0.39 16.29
C VAL A 109 -1.58 -1.04 14.92
N ALA A 110 -1.25 -0.27 13.88
CA ALA A 110 -1.07 -0.74 12.50
C ALA A 110 0.06 -1.76 12.37
N GLN A 111 1.21 -1.52 13.01
CA GLN A 111 2.33 -2.47 12.99
C GLN A 111 1.99 -3.81 13.64
N HIS A 112 1.22 -3.80 14.73
CA HIS A 112 0.79 -5.04 15.40
C HIS A 112 -0.34 -5.76 14.66
N ASN A 113 -1.14 -5.03 13.87
CA ASN A 113 -2.36 -5.54 13.24
C ASN A 113 -2.43 -5.23 11.73
N PRO A 114 -1.37 -5.47 10.94
CA PRO A 114 -1.25 -4.91 9.59
C PRO A 114 -2.37 -5.39 8.66
N ARG A 115 -2.75 -6.67 8.72
CA ARG A 115 -3.84 -7.22 7.89
C ARG A 115 -5.18 -6.54 8.16
N ILE A 116 -5.50 -6.29 9.43
CA ILE A 116 -6.76 -5.67 9.82
C ILE A 116 -6.72 -4.17 9.51
N MET A 117 -5.66 -3.49 9.92
CA MET A 117 -5.54 -2.04 9.82
C MET A 117 -5.46 -1.57 8.37
N TYR A 118 -4.62 -2.19 7.55
CA TYR A 118 -4.51 -1.84 6.13
C TYR A 118 -5.72 -2.28 5.31
N GLY A 119 -6.30 -3.45 5.64
CA GLY A 119 -7.55 -3.89 5.02
C GLY A 119 -8.72 -2.96 5.34
N LEU A 120 -8.80 -2.45 6.58
CA LEU A 120 -9.80 -1.46 6.97
C LEU A 120 -9.57 -0.12 6.28
N LEU A 121 -8.33 0.34 6.18
CA LEU A 121 -7.96 1.57 5.49
C LEU A 121 -8.42 1.53 4.02
N MET A 122 -8.04 0.48 3.27
CA MET A 122 -8.44 0.29 1.87
C MET A 122 -9.96 0.25 1.69
N ARG A 123 -10.66 -0.55 2.50
CA ARG A 123 -12.12 -0.68 2.40
C ARG A 123 -12.84 0.62 2.79
N ALA A 124 -12.36 1.33 3.81
CA ALA A 124 -12.94 2.60 4.21
C ALA A 124 -12.75 3.66 3.13
N ALA A 125 -11.56 3.75 2.52
CA ALA A 125 -11.29 4.66 1.40
C ALA A 125 -12.24 4.40 0.22
N ALA A 126 -12.30 3.15 -0.26
CA ALA A 126 -13.17 2.77 -1.39
C ALA A 126 -14.65 3.05 -1.10
N LYS A 127 -15.15 2.62 0.07
CA LYS A 127 -16.56 2.86 0.46
C LYS A 127 -16.89 4.34 0.62
N THR A 128 -15.95 5.16 1.08
CA THR A 128 -16.16 6.61 1.17
C THR A 128 -16.29 7.23 -0.22
N LEU A 129 -15.39 6.89 -1.14
CA LEU A 129 -15.43 7.43 -2.49
C LEU A 129 -16.73 7.06 -3.21
N LEU A 130 -17.10 5.78 -3.18
CA LEU A 130 -18.32 5.29 -3.83
C LEU A 130 -19.59 5.91 -3.23
N GLU A 131 -19.68 5.99 -1.89
CA GLU A 131 -20.86 6.57 -1.23
C GLU A 131 -21.01 8.08 -1.48
N VAL A 132 -19.92 8.83 -1.37
CA VAL A 132 -19.96 10.29 -1.53
C VAL A 132 -20.15 10.65 -3.00
N ALA A 133 -19.59 9.90 -3.95
CA ALA A 133 -19.82 10.09 -5.37
C ALA A 133 -21.26 9.77 -5.78
N ALA A 134 -21.87 8.72 -5.22
CA ALA A 134 -23.24 8.32 -5.54
C ALA A 134 -24.30 9.33 -5.06
N ASN A 135 -23.97 10.25 -4.13
CA ASN A 135 -24.90 11.26 -3.65
C ASN A 135 -25.21 12.30 -4.77
N PRO A 136 -26.49 12.49 -5.18
CA PRO A 136 -26.88 13.49 -6.17
C PRO A 136 -26.56 14.94 -5.80
N GLU A 137 -26.44 15.27 -4.51
CA GLU A 137 -25.98 16.59 -4.06
C GLU A 137 -24.48 16.82 -4.33
N HIS A 138 -23.76 15.79 -4.76
CA HIS A 138 -22.35 15.84 -5.12
C HIS A 138 -22.17 15.51 -6.60
N LEU A 139 -22.00 14.22 -6.95
CA LEU A 139 -21.83 13.78 -8.33
C LEU A 139 -23.04 12.99 -8.84
N GLY A 140 -23.68 12.18 -7.98
CA GLY A 140 -24.82 11.34 -8.36
C GLY A 140 -24.42 10.17 -9.27
N ALA A 141 -23.22 9.63 -9.11
CA ALA A 141 -22.68 8.61 -10.01
C ALA A 141 -21.82 7.55 -9.32
N GLU A 142 -21.78 6.35 -9.89
CA GLU A 142 -20.86 5.28 -9.55
C GLU A 142 -19.52 5.48 -10.28
N VAL A 143 -18.49 5.89 -9.53
CA VAL A 143 -17.15 6.18 -10.05
C VAL A 143 -16.27 4.92 -10.10
N GLY A 144 -15.33 4.90 -11.04
CA GLY A 144 -14.22 3.95 -11.05
C GLY A 144 -13.13 4.37 -10.07
N VAL A 145 -12.59 3.41 -9.30
CA VAL A 145 -11.53 3.66 -8.32
C VAL A 145 -10.42 2.61 -8.45
N LEU A 146 -9.20 3.08 -8.76
CA LEU A 146 -7.98 2.29 -8.60
C LEU A 146 -7.27 2.72 -7.32
N ALA A 147 -7.09 1.79 -6.37
CA ALA A 147 -6.52 2.08 -5.05
C ALA A 147 -5.21 1.31 -4.80
N VAL A 148 -4.19 2.02 -4.32
CA VAL A 148 -2.87 1.47 -3.99
C VAL A 148 -2.49 1.83 -2.56
N LEU A 149 -2.17 0.82 -1.75
CA LEU A 149 -1.71 0.97 -0.37
C LEU A 149 -0.21 1.28 -0.32
N HIS A 150 0.15 2.37 0.33
CA HIS A 150 1.51 2.67 0.75
C HIS A 150 1.61 2.64 2.28
N THR A 151 2.72 2.14 2.82
CA THR A 151 2.92 1.98 4.27
C THR A 151 4.03 2.87 4.83
N TRP A 152 4.72 3.61 3.97
CA TRP A 152 5.90 4.40 4.30
C TRP A 152 5.81 5.80 3.70
N GLY A 153 6.33 6.80 4.39
CA GLY A 153 6.57 8.13 3.84
C GLY A 153 7.89 8.21 3.07
N GLN A 154 8.19 9.36 2.48
CA GLN A 154 9.44 9.61 1.73
C GLN A 154 10.70 9.31 2.56
N ASN A 155 10.66 9.57 3.87
CA ASN A 155 11.76 9.31 4.80
C ASN A 155 11.77 7.87 5.34
N LEU A 156 11.02 6.95 4.72
CA LEU A 156 10.86 5.54 5.13
C LEU A 156 10.32 5.35 6.55
N THR A 157 9.66 6.37 7.10
CA THR A 157 8.91 6.28 8.34
C THR A 157 7.54 5.66 8.09
N LEU A 158 7.00 4.92 9.07
CA LEU A 158 5.67 4.33 8.92
C LEU A 158 4.62 5.44 8.71
N HIS A 159 3.97 5.41 7.56
CA HIS A 159 2.94 6.37 7.17
C HIS A 159 1.90 5.64 6.30
N PRO A 160 0.95 4.89 6.89
CA PRO A 160 0.00 4.12 6.11
C PRO A 160 -1.00 5.05 5.42
N HIS A 161 -1.02 5.02 4.09
CA HIS A 161 -1.93 5.80 3.28
C HIS A 161 -2.35 5.02 2.03
N VAL A 162 -3.50 5.39 1.47
CA VAL A 162 -4.00 4.80 0.23
C VAL A 162 -4.13 5.92 -0.78
N HIS A 163 -3.46 5.74 -1.92
CA HIS A 163 -3.67 6.57 -3.10
C HIS A 163 -4.82 5.99 -3.91
N CYS A 164 -5.77 6.83 -4.27
CA CYS A 164 -6.87 6.50 -5.13
C CYS A 164 -6.79 7.34 -6.40
N VAL A 165 -6.75 6.69 -7.56
CA VAL A 165 -7.00 7.32 -8.86
C VAL A 165 -8.47 7.09 -9.17
N VAL A 166 -9.23 8.18 -9.28
CA VAL A 166 -10.70 8.13 -9.36
C VAL A 166 -11.17 8.81 -10.64
N THR A 167 -12.09 8.19 -11.36
CA THR A 167 -12.67 8.77 -12.58
C THR A 167 -13.41 10.07 -12.24
N GLY A 168 -13.25 11.09 -13.08
CA GLY A 168 -13.90 12.41 -12.97
C GLY A 168 -15.37 12.41 -13.38
N GLY A 169 -16.05 11.29 -13.16
CA GLY A 169 -17.39 10.97 -13.59
C GLY A 169 -17.66 9.50 -13.34
N GLY A 170 -18.89 9.06 -13.59
CA GLY A 170 -19.30 7.69 -13.33
C GLY A 170 -20.57 7.30 -14.05
N LEU A 171 -21.02 6.06 -13.84
CA LEU A 171 -22.32 5.62 -14.33
C LEU A 171 -23.44 6.19 -13.45
N ALA A 172 -24.56 6.58 -14.05
CA ALA A 172 -25.77 6.87 -13.30
C ALA A 172 -26.18 5.64 -12.46
N PRO A 173 -26.94 5.80 -11.36
CA PRO A 173 -27.30 4.67 -10.48
C PRO A 173 -28.06 3.53 -11.18
N ASP A 174 -28.74 3.83 -12.27
CA ASP A 174 -29.46 2.87 -13.13
C ASP A 174 -28.61 2.35 -14.31
N ALA A 175 -27.32 2.72 -14.36
CA ALA A 175 -26.38 2.45 -15.44
C ALA A 175 -26.82 2.92 -16.85
N SER A 176 -27.82 3.80 -16.94
CA SER A 176 -28.39 4.23 -18.24
C SER A 176 -27.48 5.16 -19.03
N ARG A 177 -26.62 5.92 -18.34
CA ARG A 177 -25.77 6.95 -18.93
C ARG A 177 -24.55 7.26 -18.09
N TRP A 178 -23.58 7.91 -18.71
CA TRP A 178 -22.46 8.55 -18.03
C TRP A 178 -22.90 9.88 -17.39
N VAL A 179 -22.38 10.14 -16.18
CA VAL A 179 -22.52 11.39 -15.44
C VAL A 179 -21.11 11.99 -15.31
N ALA A 180 -20.85 13.05 -16.06
CA ALA A 180 -19.58 13.76 -15.99
C ALA A 180 -19.52 14.64 -14.72
N GLY A 181 -18.40 14.59 -14.02
CA GLY A 181 -18.06 15.55 -12.97
C GLY A 181 -17.49 16.84 -13.55
N ARG A 182 -17.16 17.78 -12.66
CA ARG A 182 -16.45 19.02 -13.05
C ARG A 182 -14.96 18.73 -13.18
N ASN A 183 -14.29 19.37 -14.12
CA ASN A 183 -12.87 19.12 -14.40
C ASN A 183 -11.93 19.55 -13.27
N ASP A 184 -12.31 20.55 -12.47
CA ASP A 184 -11.51 21.18 -11.43
C ASP A 184 -11.95 20.81 -10.01
N PHE A 185 -13.05 20.08 -9.88
CA PHE A 185 -13.66 19.76 -8.60
C PHE A 185 -14.32 18.40 -8.63
N PHE A 186 -13.82 17.49 -7.78
CA PHE A 186 -14.38 16.15 -7.66
C PHE A 186 -15.43 16.07 -6.56
N LEU A 187 -15.01 15.98 -5.29
CA LEU A 187 -15.89 15.82 -4.14
C LEU A 187 -15.43 16.69 -2.96
N PRO A 188 -16.34 17.15 -2.09
CA PRO A 188 -15.96 17.98 -0.95
C PRO A 188 -15.05 17.23 0.04
N VAL A 189 -13.81 17.70 0.21
CA VAL A 189 -12.80 17.05 1.09
C VAL A 189 -13.32 16.88 2.52
N ARG A 190 -14.03 17.87 3.07
CA ARG A 190 -14.60 17.78 4.43
C ARG A 190 -15.62 16.65 4.58
N VAL A 191 -16.40 16.39 3.54
CA VAL A 191 -17.37 15.28 3.52
C VAL A 191 -16.62 13.95 3.45
N LEU A 192 -15.65 13.83 2.53
CA LEU A 192 -14.79 12.65 2.43
C LEU A 192 -14.10 12.33 3.76
N SER A 193 -13.48 13.34 4.41
CA SER A 193 -12.82 13.18 5.72
C SER A 193 -13.78 12.62 6.78
N ARG A 194 -14.99 13.19 6.87
CA ARG A 194 -15.98 12.81 7.90
C ARG A 194 -16.48 11.38 7.68
N VAL A 195 -16.84 11.05 6.44
CA VAL A 195 -17.36 9.73 6.06
C VAL A 195 -16.28 8.66 6.24
N PHE A 196 -15.06 8.93 5.76
CA PHE A 196 -13.91 8.04 5.97
C PHE A 196 -13.62 7.79 7.44
N ARG A 197 -13.54 8.86 8.25
CA ARG A 197 -13.33 8.76 9.70
C ARG A 197 -14.39 7.87 10.35
N GLY A 198 -15.66 8.09 10.02
CA GLY A 198 -16.77 7.28 10.53
C GLY A 198 -16.62 5.80 10.18
N LYS A 199 -16.40 5.48 8.90
CA LYS A 199 -16.25 4.10 8.42
C LYS A 199 -15.04 3.40 9.04
N PHE A 200 -13.89 4.06 9.04
CA PHE A 200 -12.65 3.50 9.58
C PHE A 200 -12.77 3.24 11.09
N LEU A 201 -13.22 4.23 11.87
CA LEU A 201 -13.39 4.07 13.33
C LEU A 201 -14.45 3.02 13.67
N SER A 202 -15.55 2.96 12.92
CA SER A 202 -16.56 1.91 13.09
C SER A 202 -15.96 0.52 12.89
N GLY A 203 -15.26 0.30 11.77
CA GLY A 203 -14.60 -0.97 11.49
C GLY A 203 -13.52 -1.33 12.52
N LEU A 204 -12.76 -0.34 13.00
CA LEU A 204 -11.73 -0.53 14.00
C LEU A 204 -12.31 -0.89 15.38
N ARG A 205 -13.38 -0.20 15.82
CA ARG A 205 -14.12 -0.57 17.05
C ARG A 205 -14.70 -1.98 16.94
N ALA A 206 -15.25 -2.33 15.79
CA ALA A 206 -15.83 -3.64 15.57
C ALA A 206 -14.77 -4.76 15.51
N ALA A 207 -13.52 -4.45 15.14
CA ALA A 207 -12.40 -5.39 15.24
C ALA A 207 -11.94 -5.57 16.69
N PHE A 208 -11.93 -4.48 17.47
CA PHE A 208 -11.62 -4.51 18.90
C PHE A 208 -12.64 -5.32 19.70
N GLN A 209 -13.94 -5.05 19.51
CA GLN A 209 -15.04 -5.75 20.19
C GLN A 209 -15.08 -7.26 19.90
N ARG A 210 -14.56 -7.68 18.74
CA ARG A 210 -14.44 -9.09 18.37
C ARG A 210 -13.09 -9.70 18.76
N GLU A 211 -12.32 -9.00 19.59
CA GLU A 211 -11.00 -9.43 20.09
C GLU A 211 -10.00 -9.81 18.98
N ARG A 212 -10.15 -9.19 17.80
CA ARG A 212 -9.27 -9.47 16.64
C ARG A 212 -7.98 -8.66 16.67
N LEU A 213 -7.92 -7.62 17.50
CA LEU A 213 -6.75 -6.76 17.64
C LEU A 213 -5.79 -7.33 18.68
N ARG A 214 -4.51 -7.38 18.31
CA ARG A 214 -3.43 -7.82 19.17
C ARG A 214 -2.64 -6.63 19.67
N PHE A 215 -2.34 -6.65 20.95
CA PHE A 215 -1.57 -5.61 21.64
C PHE A 215 -0.43 -6.27 22.41
N HIS A 216 0.81 -5.84 22.14
CA HIS A 216 2.01 -6.43 22.71
C HIS A 216 2.88 -5.32 23.32
N GLY A 217 3.84 -5.70 24.18
CA GLY A 217 4.77 -4.76 24.81
C GLY A 217 4.07 -3.54 25.41
N ARG A 218 4.50 -2.34 25.00
CA ARG A 218 3.97 -1.05 25.47
C ARG A 218 2.49 -0.82 25.12
N LEU A 219 1.95 -1.54 24.14
CA LEU A 219 0.55 -1.39 23.73
C LEU A 219 -0.41 -2.26 24.55
N LYS A 220 0.05 -3.14 25.46
CA LYS A 220 -0.83 -4.02 26.25
C LYS A 220 -1.98 -3.28 26.93
N ALA A 221 -1.76 -2.05 27.39
CA ALA A 221 -2.80 -1.24 28.02
C ALA A 221 -3.98 -0.92 27.09
N LEU A 222 -3.78 -0.91 25.77
CA LEU A 222 -4.84 -0.70 24.77
C LEU A 222 -5.79 -1.90 24.65
N ALA A 223 -5.50 -3.05 25.27
CA ALA A 223 -6.48 -4.13 25.39
C ALA A 223 -7.66 -3.74 26.31
N ARG A 224 -7.49 -2.72 27.17
CA ARG A 224 -8.56 -2.19 28.01
C ARG A 224 -9.46 -1.25 27.20
N PRO A 225 -10.80 -1.45 27.22
CA PRO A 225 -11.72 -0.62 26.44
C PRO A 225 -11.56 0.88 26.67
N GLU A 226 -11.34 1.33 27.91
CA GLU A 226 -11.24 2.76 28.21
C GLU A 226 -10.02 3.39 27.52
N ARG A 227 -8.88 2.70 27.56
CA ARG A 227 -7.63 3.15 26.94
C ARG A 227 -7.73 3.15 25.41
N PHE A 228 -8.36 2.13 24.85
CA PHE A 228 -8.59 2.04 23.42
C PHE A 228 -9.52 3.15 22.92
N HIS A 229 -10.66 3.35 23.59
CA HIS A 229 -11.61 4.41 23.23
C HIS A 229 -11.02 5.80 23.39
N HIS A 230 -10.21 6.02 24.44
CA HIS A 230 -9.48 7.27 24.61
C HIS A 230 -8.57 7.55 23.42
N LEU A 231 -7.76 6.57 22.96
CA LEU A 231 -6.92 6.71 21.76
C LEU A 231 -7.74 7.11 20.53
N LEU A 232 -8.89 6.45 20.30
CA LEU A 232 -9.73 6.76 19.13
C LEU A 232 -10.34 8.16 19.19
N ASN A 233 -10.70 8.64 20.38
CA ASN A 233 -11.32 9.94 20.56
C ASN A 233 -10.31 11.09 20.43
N THR A 234 -9.06 10.89 20.85
CA THR A 234 -8.01 11.91 20.77
C THR A 234 -7.24 11.90 19.45
N THR A 235 -7.43 10.88 18.60
CA THR A 235 -6.77 10.80 17.29
C THR A 235 -7.52 11.64 16.24
N PRO A 236 -6.92 12.69 15.65
CA PRO A 236 -7.49 13.39 14.51
C PRO A 236 -7.34 12.53 13.25
N LEU A 237 -8.46 12.09 12.66
CA LEU A 237 -8.46 11.45 11.33
C LEU A 237 -8.79 12.54 10.33
N THR A 238 -7.76 13.10 9.72
CA THR A 238 -7.87 14.01 8.58
C THR A 238 -7.56 13.23 7.32
N SER A 239 -8.41 13.34 6.29
CA SER A 239 -7.99 13.00 4.93
C SER A 239 -7.36 14.25 4.32
N VAL A 240 -6.30 14.06 3.52
CA VAL A 240 -5.75 15.08 2.63
C VAL A 240 -5.62 14.43 1.28
#